data_AF-A0A376VQE7-F1
#
_entry.id   AF-A0A376VQE7-F1
#
_cell.length_a   1.000
_cell.length_b   1.000
_cell.length_c   1.000
_cell.angle_alpha   90.00
_cell.angle_beta   90.00
_cell.angle_gamma   90.00
#
_symmetry.space_group_name_H-M   'P 1'
#
loop_
_entity.id
_entity.type
_entity.pdbx_description
1 polymer ?
#
loop_
_entity_poly.entity_id
_entity_poly.type
_entity_poly.pdbx_seq_one_letter_code
_entity_poly.pdbx_strand_id
1 'polypeptide(L)'
;MARVLCPDLGIVSDAKAALTLLVEVAQEMQKAGRLPCRKEWVADCQQRKRTLLRKTHFDNVPVKPQRVYEEMNKAFGRDVCYVTTIGLSQIAAAQMLHVFKDRHWINCGQAGPLGWTIPAGAGRVCR
;
A
#
# COMPACT_ATOMS: atom_id res chain seq x y z
N MET A 1 -15.16 0.87 22.10
CA MET A 1 -15.70 2.21 21.79
C MET A 1 -15.23 2.64 20.41
N ALA A 2 -16.15 3.16 19.61
CA ALA A 2 -15.92 3.75 18.30
C ALA A 2 -15.07 5.03 18.42
N ARG A 3 -13.76 4.93 18.11
CA ARG A 3 -12.81 6.05 18.32
C ARG A 3 -12.94 7.15 17.25
N VAL A 4 -13.46 6.84 16.07
CA VAL A 4 -13.59 7.80 14.95
C VAL A 4 -14.97 7.72 14.31
N LEU A 5 -15.44 6.51 13.98
CA LEU A 5 -16.78 6.23 13.45
C LEU A 5 -17.38 5.02 14.18
N CYS A 6 -18.70 5.00 14.33
CA CYS A 6 -19.42 3.87 14.95
C CYS A 6 -19.55 2.72 13.95
N PRO A 7 -18.94 1.54 14.20
CA PRO A 7 -19.08 0.40 13.31
C PRO A 7 -20.38 -0.37 13.59
N ASP A 8 -21.02 -0.90 12.55
CA ASP A 8 -22.15 -1.83 12.71
C ASP A 8 -21.73 -3.13 13.43
N LEU A 9 -20.47 -3.55 13.26
CA LEU A 9 -19.87 -4.70 13.91
C LEU A 9 -18.46 -4.38 14.43
N GLY A 10 -18.25 -4.51 15.74
CA GLY A 10 -16.94 -4.35 16.38
C GLY A 10 -16.42 -5.67 16.96
N ILE A 11 -15.36 -6.22 16.36
CA ILE A 11 -14.68 -7.43 16.86
C ILE A 11 -13.35 -7.03 17.47
N VAL A 12 -13.12 -7.41 18.73
CA VAL A 12 -11.84 -7.20 19.43
C VAL A 12 -11.02 -8.48 19.33
N SER A 13 -9.99 -8.48 18.50
CA SER A 13 -9.09 -9.63 18.32
C SER A 13 -7.76 -9.20 17.71
N ASP A 14 -6.73 -10.04 17.85
CA ASP A 14 -5.54 -9.96 17.01
C ASP A 14 -5.90 -10.27 15.54
N ALA A 15 -5.25 -9.56 14.60
CA ALA A 15 -5.58 -9.67 13.19
C ALA A 15 -5.27 -11.06 12.62
N LYS A 16 -4.19 -11.72 13.06
CA LYS A 16 -3.83 -13.06 12.59
C LYS A 16 -4.83 -14.08 13.12
N ALA A 17 -5.15 -14.02 14.42
CA ALA A 17 -6.15 -14.90 15.02
C ALA A 17 -7.53 -14.77 14.36
N ALA A 18 -7.98 -13.54 14.10
CA ALA A 18 -9.25 -13.29 13.41
C ALA A 18 -9.24 -13.80 11.96
N LEU A 19 -8.16 -13.55 11.19
CA LEU A 19 -8.06 -13.99 9.80
C LEU A 19 -8.04 -15.51 9.67
N THR A 20 -7.42 -16.24 10.61
CA THR A 20 -7.45 -17.70 10.61
C THR A 20 -8.89 -18.22 10.62
N LEU A 21 -9.73 -17.77 11.55
CA LEU A 21 -11.13 -18.19 11.64
C LEU A 21 -11.96 -17.72 10.43
N LEU A 22 -11.73 -16.50 9.95
CA LEU A 22 -12.44 -15.98 8.77
C LEU A 22 -12.15 -16.82 7.50
N VAL A 23 -10.91 -17.31 7.34
CA VAL A 23 -10.55 -18.19 6.23
C VAL A 23 -11.23 -19.55 6.36
N GLU A 24 -11.24 -20.14 7.55
CA GLU A 24 -11.93 -21.42 7.82
C GLU A 24 -13.41 -21.33 7.46
N VAL A 25 -14.13 -20.32 7.97
CA VAL A 25 -15.55 -20.11 7.68
C VAL A 25 -15.79 -19.84 6.19
N ALA A 26 -14.92 -19.06 5.55
CA ALA A 26 -15.05 -18.79 4.11
C ALA A 26 -14.93 -20.07 3.27
N GLN A 27 -14.04 -21.00 3.64
CA GLN A 27 -13.89 -22.30 2.96
C GLN A 27 -15.13 -23.18 3.14
N GLU A 28 -15.72 -23.22 4.34
CA GLU A 28 -16.98 -23.94 4.58
C GLU A 28 -18.13 -23.36 3.75
N MET A 29 -18.27 -22.03 3.72
CA MET A 29 -19.27 -21.36 2.90
C MET A 29 -19.06 -21.62 1.41
N GLN A 30 -17.81 -21.72 0.96
CA GLN A 30 -17.49 -22.08 -0.43
C GLN A 30 -17.96 -23.50 -0.76
N LYS A 31 -17.65 -24.48 0.10
CA LYS A 31 -18.07 -25.88 -0.06
C LYS A 31 -19.59 -26.02 -0.07
N ALA A 32 -20.28 -25.21 0.74
CA ALA A 32 -21.73 -25.17 0.80
C ALA A 32 -22.40 -24.37 -0.34
N GLY A 33 -21.62 -23.77 -1.26
CA GLY A 33 -22.16 -22.95 -2.35
C GLY A 33 -22.83 -21.64 -1.89
N ARG A 34 -22.50 -21.15 -0.70
CA ARG A 34 -23.12 -19.96 -0.07
C ARG A 34 -22.41 -18.64 -0.41
N LEU A 35 -21.22 -18.70 -1.03
CA LEU A 35 -20.48 -17.50 -1.40
C LEU A 35 -21.04 -16.86 -2.68
N PRO A 36 -21.42 -15.57 -2.66
CA PRO A 36 -21.94 -14.90 -3.83
C PRO A 36 -20.83 -14.63 -4.87
N CYS A 37 -21.22 -14.64 -6.16
CA CYS A 37 -20.34 -14.23 -7.24
C CYS A 37 -20.15 -12.70 -7.22
N ARG A 38 -18.90 -12.22 -7.27
CA ARG A 38 -18.57 -10.78 -7.28
C ARG A 38 -17.79 -10.33 -8.53
N LYS A 39 -17.89 -11.10 -9.62
CA LYS A 39 -17.05 -10.92 -10.83
C LYS A 39 -17.18 -9.52 -11.45
N GLU A 40 -18.41 -9.02 -11.59
CA GLU A 40 -18.69 -7.71 -12.19
C GLU A 40 -18.05 -6.57 -11.40
N TRP A 41 -18.28 -6.55 -10.08
CA TRP A 41 -17.68 -5.55 -9.20
C TRP A 41 -16.14 -5.55 -9.25
N VAL A 42 -15.53 -6.73 -9.26
CA VAL A 42 -14.07 -6.87 -9.36
C VAL A 42 -13.56 -6.35 -10.71
N ALA A 43 -14.28 -6.62 -11.81
CA ALA A 43 -13.94 -6.13 -13.13
C ALA A 43 -13.98 -4.59 -13.20
N ASP A 44 -15.00 -3.96 -12.61
CA ASP A 44 -15.10 -2.50 -12.54
C ASP A 44 -13.95 -1.87 -11.73
N CYS A 45 -13.57 -2.51 -10.61
CA CYS A 45 -12.42 -2.07 -9.83
C CYS A 45 -11.12 -2.14 -10.63
N GLN A 46 -10.91 -3.22 -11.38
CA GLN A 46 -9.75 -3.38 -12.24
C GLN A 46 -9.75 -2.36 -13.39
N GLN A 47 -10.93 -2.05 -13.96
CA GLN A 47 -11.10 -1.02 -14.97
C GLN A 47 -10.64 0.35 -14.44
N ARG A 48 -11.15 0.77 -13.27
CA ARG A 48 -10.75 2.04 -12.65
C ARG A 48 -9.25 2.09 -12.35
N LYS A 49 -8.67 0.98 -11.89
CA LYS A 49 -7.25 0.87 -11.57
C LYS A 49 -6.34 1.09 -12.79
N ARG A 50 -6.78 0.73 -14.00
CA ARG A 50 -5.99 0.89 -15.23
C ARG A 50 -6.26 2.19 -15.99
N THR A 51 -7.40 2.86 -15.77
CA THR A 51 -7.76 4.08 -16.52
C THR A 51 -7.53 5.38 -15.75
N LEU A 52 -7.71 5.39 -14.43
CA LEU A 52 -7.60 6.60 -13.61
C LEU A 52 -6.15 6.84 -13.14
N LEU A 53 -5.22 6.87 -14.08
CA LEU A 53 -3.79 6.98 -13.83
C LEU A 53 -3.31 8.44 -13.82
N ARG A 54 -2.17 8.68 -13.15
CA ARG A 54 -1.44 9.95 -13.22
C ARG A 54 -0.29 9.81 -14.20
N LYS A 55 -0.05 10.84 -15.03
CA LYS A 55 1.10 10.87 -15.94
C LYS A 55 2.40 10.92 -15.13
N THR A 56 3.35 10.06 -15.46
CA THR A 56 4.70 10.01 -14.86
C THR A 56 5.80 10.30 -15.88
N HIS A 57 5.56 9.99 -17.15
CA HIS A 57 6.53 10.17 -18.22
C HIS A 57 6.56 11.63 -18.69
N PHE A 58 7.62 12.36 -18.34
CA PHE A 58 7.86 13.75 -18.73
C PHE A 58 9.31 13.92 -19.17
N ASP A 59 9.54 14.63 -20.27
CA ASP A 59 10.87 14.96 -20.81
C ASP A 59 11.33 16.39 -20.50
N ASN A 60 10.66 17.03 -19.54
CA ASN A 60 10.98 18.40 -19.13
C ASN A 60 12.38 18.52 -18.53
N VAL A 61 13.03 19.65 -18.80
CA VAL A 61 14.25 20.11 -18.13
C VAL A 61 13.95 21.50 -17.53
N PRO A 62 14.05 21.70 -16.19
CA PRO A 62 14.45 20.74 -15.16
C PRO A 62 13.43 19.60 -14.95
N VAL A 63 13.94 18.46 -14.45
CA VAL A 63 13.18 17.20 -14.31
C VAL A 63 11.96 17.38 -13.42
N LYS A 64 10.82 16.87 -13.88
CA LYS A 64 9.60 16.75 -13.08
C LYS A 64 9.70 15.56 -12.12
N PRO A 65 9.31 15.69 -10.83
CA PRO A 65 9.52 14.66 -9.81
C PRO A 65 8.83 13.33 -10.13
N GLN A 66 7.71 13.36 -10.87
CA GLN A 66 6.99 12.15 -11.27
C GLN A 66 7.84 11.22 -12.15
N ARG A 67 8.75 11.81 -12.97
CA ARG A 67 9.66 11.05 -13.82
C ARG A 67 10.65 10.23 -12.99
N VAL A 68 11.09 10.74 -11.84
CA VAL A 68 12.03 10.05 -10.95
C VAL A 68 11.42 8.73 -10.45
N TYR A 69 10.17 8.74 -10.00
CA TYR A 69 9.52 7.53 -9.49
C TYR A 69 9.23 6.49 -10.58
N GLU A 70 8.96 6.94 -11.81
CA GLU A 70 8.86 6.03 -12.95
C GLU A 70 10.17 5.29 -13.18
N GLU A 71 11.30 6.00 -13.22
CA GLU A 71 12.59 5.37 -13.43
C GLU A 71 13.01 4.48 -12.24
N MET A 72 12.65 4.85 -11.00
CA MET A 72 12.86 3.98 -9.83
C MET A 72 12.12 2.63 -9.95
N ASN A 73 10.87 2.65 -10.40
CA ASN A 73 10.10 1.41 -10.61
C ASN A 73 10.71 0.52 -11.72
N LYS A 74 11.42 1.09 -12.70
CA LYS A 74 12.12 0.35 -13.75
C LYS A 74 13.48 -0.17 -13.27
N ALA A 75 14.19 0.64 -12.49
CA ALA A 75 15.56 0.37 -12.05
C ALA A 75 15.63 -0.68 -10.93
N PHE A 76 14.67 -0.65 -9.99
CA PHE A 76 14.69 -1.54 -8.85
C PHE A 76 13.79 -2.77 -9.04
N GLY A 77 14.29 -3.93 -8.62
CA GLY A 77 13.53 -5.17 -8.63
C GLY A 77 12.39 -5.20 -7.59
N ARG A 78 11.59 -6.28 -7.62
CA ARG A 78 10.41 -6.42 -6.75
C ARG A 78 10.72 -6.47 -5.24
N ASP A 79 11.97 -6.74 -4.89
CA ASP A 79 12.46 -6.84 -3.50
C ASP A 79 12.92 -5.50 -2.91
N VAL A 80 12.80 -4.40 -3.66
CA VAL A 80 13.14 -3.07 -3.17
C VAL A 80 12.38 -2.71 -1.89
N CYS A 81 13.08 -2.02 -0.98
CA CYS A 81 12.52 -1.49 0.26
C CYS A 81 12.71 0.02 0.29
N TYR A 82 11.61 0.78 0.31
CA TYR A 82 11.64 2.23 0.34
C TYR A 82 11.56 2.76 1.76
N VAL A 83 12.37 3.78 2.05
CA VAL A 83 12.35 4.51 3.32
C VAL A 83 12.08 5.98 3.04
N THR A 84 11.09 6.56 3.71
CA THR A 84 10.68 7.95 3.50
C THR A 84 10.05 8.54 4.77
N THR A 85 9.65 9.81 4.74
CA THR A 85 9.16 10.53 5.92
C THR A 85 7.94 11.40 5.61
N ILE A 86 8.13 12.57 5.00
CA ILE A 86 7.07 13.57 4.81
C ILE A 86 7.36 14.46 3.60
N GLY A 87 6.36 15.21 3.16
CA GLY A 87 6.47 16.24 2.14
C GLY A 87 5.95 15.79 0.79
N LEU A 88 5.99 16.70 -0.19
CA LEU A 88 5.56 16.42 -1.56
C LEU A 88 6.30 15.25 -2.19
N SER A 89 7.56 15.03 -1.80
CA SER A 89 8.35 13.87 -2.19
C SER A 89 7.70 12.57 -1.71
N GLN A 90 7.39 12.46 -0.42
CA GLN A 90 6.75 11.27 0.16
C GLN A 90 5.34 11.04 -0.42
N ILE A 91 4.55 12.11 -0.59
CA ILE A 91 3.19 12.02 -1.15
C ILE A 91 3.23 11.52 -2.60
N ALA A 92 4.10 12.08 -3.44
CA ALA A 92 4.25 11.64 -4.82
C ALA A 92 4.80 10.21 -4.91
N ALA A 93 5.81 9.88 -4.09
CA ALA A 93 6.37 8.54 -3.97
C ALA A 93 5.29 7.50 -3.61
N ALA A 94 4.46 7.77 -2.60
CA ALA A 94 3.41 6.86 -2.15
C ALA A 94 2.32 6.61 -3.21
N GLN A 95 2.08 7.57 -4.11
CA GLN A 95 1.09 7.44 -5.18
C GLN A 95 1.63 6.76 -6.44
N MET A 96 2.96 6.72 -6.63
CA MET A 96 3.59 6.33 -7.90
C MET A 96 4.51 5.11 -7.78
N LEU A 97 5.18 4.91 -6.64
CA LEU A 97 6.03 3.74 -6.42
C LEU A 97 5.20 2.48 -6.17
N HIS A 98 5.77 1.34 -6.53
CA HIS A 98 5.16 0.03 -6.30
C HIS A 98 5.94 -0.78 -5.27
N VAL A 99 5.23 -1.38 -4.33
CA VAL A 99 5.77 -2.24 -3.26
C VAL A 99 5.05 -3.58 -3.30
N PHE A 100 5.80 -4.67 -3.19
CA PHE A 100 5.29 -6.02 -3.39
C PHE A 100 5.40 -6.93 -2.15
N LYS A 101 5.96 -6.43 -1.04
CA LYS A 101 6.14 -7.16 0.23
C LYS A 101 5.72 -6.29 1.41
N ASP A 102 5.25 -6.92 2.48
CA ASP A 102 5.03 -6.23 3.75
C ASP A 102 6.36 -5.68 4.28
N ARG A 103 6.32 -4.58 5.03
CA ARG A 103 7.51 -3.93 5.63
C ARG A 103 8.55 -3.39 4.62
N HIS A 104 8.25 -3.40 3.33
CA HIS A 104 9.08 -2.77 2.28
C HIS A 104 8.72 -1.30 1.99
N TRP A 105 7.77 -0.76 2.77
CA TRP A 105 7.48 0.67 2.83
C TRP A 105 7.66 1.13 4.27
N ILE A 106 8.82 1.71 4.58
CA ILE A 106 9.19 2.17 5.91
C ILE A 106 8.94 3.68 5.97
N ASN A 107 7.92 4.07 6.74
CA ASN A 107 7.48 5.46 6.84
C ASN A 107 6.96 5.78 8.25
N CYS A 108 7.28 6.97 8.75
CA CYS A 108 6.80 7.49 10.04
C CYS A 108 5.49 8.30 9.88
N GLY A 109 4.47 7.69 9.27
CA GLY A 109 3.31 8.40 8.70
C GLY A 109 2.44 9.20 9.69
N GLN A 110 2.43 8.88 10.99
CA GLN A 110 1.60 9.59 11.96
C GLN A 110 2.23 10.89 12.49
N ALA A 111 3.54 10.88 12.78
CA ALA A 111 4.24 12.04 13.31
C ALA A 111 4.99 12.84 12.24
N GLY A 112 5.57 12.16 11.24
CA GLY A 112 6.31 12.79 10.15
C GLY A 112 7.48 13.71 10.55
N PRO A 113 8.35 13.38 11.52
CA PRO A 113 9.44 14.26 11.93
C PRO A 113 10.50 14.41 10.82
N LEU A 114 10.78 15.65 10.43
CA LEU A 114 11.83 15.96 9.46
C LEU A 114 13.19 15.37 9.92
N GLY A 115 13.94 14.82 8.97
CA GLY A 115 15.25 14.20 9.25
C GLY A 115 15.22 12.70 9.56
N TRP A 116 14.04 12.08 9.70
CA TRP A 116 13.93 10.65 10.06
C TRP A 116 14.40 9.66 8.98
N THR A 117 14.37 10.05 7.71
CA THR A 117 14.67 9.16 6.57
C THR A 117 16.05 8.50 6.68
N ILE A 118 17.09 9.29 6.99
CA ILE A 118 18.48 8.82 7.05
C ILE A 118 18.69 7.79 8.19
N PRO A 119 18.38 8.11 9.47
CA PRO A 119 18.58 7.15 10.55
C PRO A 119 17.70 5.90 10.40
N ALA A 120 16.48 6.02 9.87
CA ALA A 120 15.62 4.87 9.58
C ALA A 120 16.19 3.97 8.48
N GLY A 121 16.78 4.56 7.43
CA GLY A 121 17.46 3.84 6.36
C GLY A 121 18.66 3.03 6.88
N ALA A 122 19.52 3.66 7.68
CA ALA A 122 20.64 2.98 8.31
C ALA A 122 20.16 1.83 9.21
N GLY A 123 19.14 2.07 10.05
CA GLY A 123 18.55 1.05 10.91
C GLY A 123 17.95 -0.15 10.15
N ARG A 124 17.46 0.05 8.92
CA ARG A 124 16.99 -1.03 8.05
C ARG A 124 18.14 -1.89 7.51
N VAL A 125 19.28 -1.29 7.16
CA VAL A 125 20.43 -2.04 6.63
C VAL A 125 21.10 -2.88 7.72
N CYS A 126 21.08 -2.42 8.97
CA CYS A 126 21.68 -3.12 10.11
C CYS A 126 20.81 -4.26 10.69
N ARG A 127 19.74 -4.68 10.01
CA ARG A 127 18.83 -5.78 10.42
C ARG A 127 18.72 -6.84 9.33
#